data_AF-A0A6G3R6V0-F1
#
_entry.id   AF-A0A6G3R6V0-F1
#
_cell.length_a   1.000
_cell.length_b   1.000
_cell.length_c   1.000
_cell.angle_alpha   90.00
_cell.angle_beta   90.00
_cell.angle_gamma   90.00
#
_symmetry.space_group_name_H-M   'P 1'
#
loop_
_entity.id
_entity.type
_entity.pdbx_description
1 polymer ?
#
loop_
_entity_poly.entity_id
_entity_poly.type
_entity_poly.pdbx_seq_one_letter_code
_entity_poly.pdbx_strand_id
1 'polypeptide(L)'
;MEHVILDGDSTPKNAIVHGACGRWWTGSERSHCGGCHETFSSLSSFERHRKGMRCNPPADIGLIARPKPYGTLWGLPAPVGGYGFHGRDETEAAA
;
A
#
# COMPACT_ATOMS: atom_id res chain seq x y z
N MET A 1 -32.75 8.26 -18.23
CA MET A 1 -31.97 7.02 -18.07
C MET A 1 -30.52 7.46 -17.97
N GLU A 2 -30.06 7.68 -16.76
CA GLU A 2 -28.77 8.29 -16.46
C GLU A 2 -27.67 7.23 -16.64
N HIS A 3 -26.84 7.44 -17.66
CA HIS A 3 -25.65 6.65 -17.89
C HIS A 3 -24.63 7.04 -16.82
N VAL A 4 -24.48 6.19 -15.81
CA VAL A 4 -23.37 6.27 -14.86
C VAL A 4 -22.12 5.89 -15.65
N ILE A 5 -21.36 6.89 -16.13
CA ILE A 5 -20.01 6.66 -16.65
C ILE A 5 -19.18 6.23 -15.44
N LEU A 6 -18.99 4.93 -15.27
CA LEU A 6 -17.91 4.43 -14.41
C LEU A 6 -16.63 4.73 -15.19
N ASP A 7 -15.78 5.62 -14.67
CA ASP A 7 -14.48 6.03 -15.21
C ASP A 7 -13.51 4.84 -15.37
N GLY A 8 -13.82 3.93 -16.30
CA GLY A 8 -13.26 2.58 -16.40
C GLY A 8 -12.06 2.43 -17.31
N ASP A 9 -11.57 3.48 -17.98
CA ASP A 9 -10.51 3.37 -19.00
C ASP A 9 -9.31 4.31 -18.72
N SER A 10 -8.89 4.41 -17.46
CA SER A 10 -7.64 5.12 -17.10
C SER A 10 -6.57 4.19 -16.52
N THR A 11 -6.81 2.88 -16.56
CA THR A 11 -5.81 1.89 -16.13
C THR A 11 -4.74 1.76 -17.21
N PRO A 12 -3.49 2.16 -16.94
CA PRO A 12 -2.44 2.08 -17.94
C PRO A 12 -2.10 0.62 -18.23
N LYS A 13 -1.64 0.33 -19.46
CA LYS A 13 -1.34 -1.05 -19.92
C LYS A 13 -0.32 -1.79 -19.05
N ASN A 14 0.54 -1.06 -18.33
CA ASN A 14 1.55 -1.61 -17.42
C ASN A 14 1.09 -1.67 -15.95
N ALA A 15 -0.22 -1.51 -15.69
CA ALA A 15 -0.77 -1.66 -14.36
C ALA A 15 -0.84 -3.14 -13.95
N ILE A 16 -0.57 -3.38 -12.67
CA ILE A 16 -0.90 -4.62 -11.98
C ILE A 16 -2.34 -4.46 -11.48
N VAL A 17 -3.20 -5.43 -11.77
CA VAL A 17 -4.61 -5.43 -11.38
C VAL A 17 -4.88 -6.63 -10.47
N HIS A 18 -5.52 -6.39 -9.32
CA HIS A 18 -5.98 -7.48 -8.47
C HIS A 18 -7.33 -7.98 -8.97
N GLY A 19 -7.37 -9.17 -9.56
CA GLY A 19 -8.58 -9.70 -10.21
C GLY A 19 -9.80 -9.81 -9.29
N ALA A 20 -9.61 -10.03 -7.99
CA ALA A 20 -10.74 -10.19 -7.06
C ALA A 20 -11.42 -8.86 -6.65
N CYS A 21 -10.69 -7.74 -6.65
CA CYS A 21 -11.26 -6.45 -6.22
C CYS A 21 -11.22 -5.35 -7.28
N GLY A 22 -10.63 -5.62 -8.45
CA GLY A 22 -10.52 -4.67 -9.57
C GLY A 22 -9.59 -3.48 -9.31
N ARG A 23 -8.99 -3.35 -8.12
CA ARG A 23 -8.01 -2.30 -7.84
C ARG A 23 -6.74 -2.55 -8.64
N TRP A 24 -6.13 -1.46 -9.08
CA TRP A 24 -4.90 -1.51 -9.83
C TRP A 24 -3.82 -0.64 -9.19
N TRP A 25 -2.58 -0.86 -9.59
CA TRP A 25 -1.44 -0.01 -9.24
C TRP A 25 -0.30 -0.23 -10.23
N THR A 26 0.62 0.72 -10.30
CA THR A 26 1.89 0.59 -11.03
C THR A 26 3.04 0.15 -10.13
N GLY A 27 4.14 -0.37 -10.68
CA GLY A 27 5.32 -0.74 -9.88
C GLY A 27 5.15 -2.03 -9.07
N SER A 28 6.10 -2.94 -9.23
CA SER A 28 6.10 -4.29 -8.65
C SER A 28 6.40 -4.33 -7.15
N GLU A 29 6.92 -3.26 -6.57
CA GLU A 29 7.32 -3.20 -5.16
C GLU A 29 6.16 -2.95 -4.19
N ARG A 30 4.95 -2.71 -4.71
CA ARG A 30 3.76 -2.43 -3.91
C ARG A 30 3.11 -3.73 -3.45
N SER A 31 2.56 -3.72 -2.23
CA SER A 31 1.86 -4.86 -1.65
C SER A 31 0.37 -4.57 -1.53
N HIS A 32 -0.49 -5.55 -1.85
CA HIS A 32 -1.94 -5.43 -1.76
C HIS A 32 -2.50 -6.42 -0.73
N CYS A 33 -3.38 -5.96 0.15
CA CYS A 33 -4.05 -6.86 1.10
C CYS A 33 -5.32 -7.44 0.49
N GLY A 34 -5.38 -8.76 0.32
CA GLY A 34 -6.58 -9.43 -0.18
C GLY A 34 -7.80 -9.37 0.76
N GLY A 35 -7.62 -8.99 2.04
CA GLY A 35 -8.70 -8.92 3.02
C GLY A 35 -9.39 -7.54 3.10
N CYS A 36 -8.63 -6.46 3.17
CA CYS A 36 -9.17 -5.08 3.22
C CYS A 36 -9.04 -4.32 1.89
N HIS A 37 -8.38 -4.91 0.90
CA HIS A 37 -8.10 -4.35 -0.42
C HIS A 37 -7.22 -3.10 -0.44
N GLU A 38 -6.59 -2.72 0.66
CA GLU A 38 -5.69 -1.56 0.68
C GLU A 38 -4.34 -1.86 0.04
N THR A 39 -3.74 -0.82 -0.54
CA THR A 39 -2.45 -0.89 -1.25
C THR A 39 -1.38 -0.19 -0.44
N PHE A 40 -0.25 -0.87 -0.28
CA PHE A 40 0.88 -0.45 0.54
C PHE A 40 2.11 -0.21 -0.33
N SER A 41 2.91 0.78 0.04
CA SER A 41 4.11 1.17 -0.72
C SER A 41 5.23 0.14 -0.66
N SER A 42 5.24 -0.71 0.38
CA SER A 42 6.33 -1.66 0.66
C SER A 42 5.83 -2.80 1.54
N LEU A 43 6.57 -3.92 1.54
CA LEU A 43 6.27 -5.09 2.37
C LEU A 43 6.20 -4.75 3.87
N SER A 44 7.13 -3.92 4.39
CA SER A 44 7.12 -3.53 5.81
C SER A 44 5.86 -2.77 6.23
N SER A 45 5.27 -1.98 5.33
CA SER A 45 3.99 -1.30 5.60
C SER A 45 2.85 -2.31 5.64
N PHE A 46 2.87 -3.28 4.73
CA PHE A 46 1.90 -4.38 4.69
C PHE A 46 2.00 -5.30 5.92
N GLU A 47 3.20 -5.62 6.40
CA GLU A 47 3.39 -6.44 7.60
C GLU A 47 2.92 -5.74 8.88
N ARG A 48 3.15 -4.42 9.01
CA ARG A 48 2.59 -3.64 10.13
C ARG A 48 1.06 -3.64 10.10
N HIS A 49 0.48 -3.54 8.90
CA HIS A 49 -0.96 -3.68 8.70
C HIS A 49 -1.43 -5.08 9.09
N ARG A 50 -0.76 -6.13 8.61
CA ARG A 50 -1.12 -7.53 8.86
C ARG A 50 -0.35 -8.09 10.05
N LYS A 51 -0.78 -7.73 11.27
CA LYS A 51 -0.19 -8.23 12.52
C LYS A 51 -1.24 -8.98 13.35
N GLY A 52 -0.84 -10.13 13.90
CA GLY A 52 -1.71 -10.96 14.75
C GLY A 52 -2.92 -11.55 14.01
N MET A 53 -2.74 -11.98 12.75
CA MET A 53 -3.80 -12.51 11.87
C MET A 53 -4.97 -11.53 11.61
N ARG A 54 -4.76 -10.23 11.84
CA ARG A 54 -5.76 -9.18 11.65
C ARG A 54 -5.25 -8.10 10.71
N CYS A 55 -6.19 -7.44 10.05
CA CYS A 55 -5.95 -6.23 9.28
C CYS A 55 -6.10 -5.03 10.23
N ASN A 56 -5.00 -4.42 10.63
CA ASN A 56 -5.03 -3.21 11.46
C ASN A 56 -5.23 -1.97 10.57
N PRO A 57 -6.10 -1.02 10.96
CA PRO A 57 -6.30 0.20 10.17
C PRO A 57 -4.96 0.92 9.93
N PRO A 58 -4.58 1.23 8.68
CA PRO A 58 -3.27 1.81 8.37
C PRO A 58 -2.98 3.13 9.11
N ALA A 59 -4.00 3.97 9.25
CA ALA A 59 -3.89 5.25 9.96
C ALA A 59 -3.56 5.04 11.46
N ASP A 60 -4.17 4.05 12.11
CA ASP A 60 -4.00 3.77 13.54
C ASP A 60 -2.61 3.23 13.88
N ILE A 61 -1.94 2.59 12.91
CA ILE A 61 -0.57 2.07 13.06
C ILE A 61 0.51 3.05 12.55
N GLY A 62 0.11 4.30 12.29
CA GLY A 62 1.01 5.39 11.89
C GLY A 62 1.45 5.36 10.42
N LEU A 63 0.73 4.67 9.54
CA LEU A 63 0.96 4.78 8.10
C LEU A 63 0.31 6.06 7.57
N ILE A 64 0.98 6.65 6.59
CA ILE A 64 0.56 7.90 5.95
C ILE A 64 -0.14 7.59 4.64
N ALA A 65 -1.36 8.09 4.50
CA ALA A 65 -2.11 8.04 3.25
C ALA A 65 -1.46 8.96 2.20
N ARG A 66 -1.18 8.42 1.02
CA ARG A 66 -0.71 9.19 -0.14
C ARG A 66 -1.70 9.02 -1.29
N PRO A 67 -2.38 10.10 -1.74
CA PRO A 67 -3.31 10.00 -2.86
C PRO A 67 -2.55 9.69 -4.15
N LYS A 68 -3.07 8.75 -4.94
CA LYS A 68 -2.54 8.36 -6.25
C LYS A 68 -3.69 8.16 -7.25
N PRO A 69 -3.42 8.15 -8.56
CA PRO A 69 -4.47 7.97 -9.58
C PRO A 69 -5.29 6.68 -9.45
N TYR A 70 -4.71 5.66 -8.81
CA TYR A 70 -5.32 4.35 -8.59
C TYR A 70 -5.82 4.14 -7.15
N GLY A 71 -5.97 5.23 -6.38
CA GLY A 71 -6.46 5.23 -5.00
C GLY A 71 -5.36 5.52 -3.96
N THR A 72 -5.69 5.28 -2.69
CA THR A 72 -4.79 5.57 -1.57
C THR A 72 -3.65 4.57 -1.50
N LEU A 73 -2.42 5.09 -1.44
CA LEU A 73 -1.21 4.32 -1.16
C LEU A 73 -0.76 4.58 0.27
N TRP A 74 -0.70 3.53 1.09
CA TRP A 74 -0.24 3.62 2.48
C TRP A 74 1.25 3.32 2.58
N GLY A 75 1.99 4.18 3.25
CA GLY A 75 3.41 3.99 3.46
C GLY A 75 3.87 4.47 4.83
N LEU A 76 5.08 4.07 5.20
CA LEU A 76 5.74 4.60 6.39
C LEU A 76 5.90 6.13 6.27
N PRO A 77 5.94 6.85 7.40
CA PRO A 77 6.32 8.25 7.39
C PRO A 77 7.73 8.37 6.80
N ALA A 78 7.86 9.17 5.74
CA ALA A 78 9.17 9.48 5.17
C ALA A 78 9.88 10.47 6.11
N PRO A 79 11.20 10.31 6.37
CA PRO A 79 11.95 11.32 7.09
C PRO A 79 11.90 12.67 6.36
N VAL A 80 12.00 13.75 7.12
CA VAL A 80 12.06 15.11 6.55
C VAL A 80 13.28 15.19 5.63
N GLY A 81 13.05 15.34 4.32
CA GLY A 81 14.11 15.46 3.31
C GLY A 81 14.26 14.30 2.33
N GLY A 82 13.52 13.18 2.46
CA GLY A 82 13.54 12.13 1.43
C GLY A 82 13.47 10.70 1.96
N TYR A 83 13.83 9.73 1.10
CA TYR A 83 13.67 8.30 1.30
C TYR A 83 14.40 7.80 2.56
N GLY A 84 13.62 7.25 3.50
CA GLY A 84 14.15 6.52 4.64
C GLY A 84 14.76 5.21 4.16
N PHE A 85 16.08 5.06 4.34
CA PHE A 85 16.73 3.77 4.24
C PHE A 85 16.03 2.79 5.18
N HIS A 86 15.72 1.58 4.70
CA HIS A 86 15.52 0.44 5.57
C HIS A 86 16.85 0.16 6.26
N GLY A 87 17.16 0.93 7.31
CA GLY A 87 18.17 0.55 8.28
C GLY A 87 17.75 -0.80 8.83
N ARG A 88 18.55 -1.83 8.55
CA ARG A 88 18.51 -3.07 9.32
C ARG A 88 18.72 -2.64 10.77
N ASP A 89 17.75 -2.96 11.61
CA ASP A 89 17.86 -2.81 13.05
C ASP A 89 19.03 -3.69 13.52
N GLU A 90 20.16 -3.07 13.85
CA GLU A 90 21.37 -3.72 14.35
C GLU A 90 21.24 -4.07 15.84
N THR A 91 20.19 -4.82 16.23
CA THR A 91 19.97 -5.18 17.65
C THR A 91 19.71 -6.66 17.97
N GLU A 92 20.15 -7.58 17.11
CA GLU A 92 20.35 -8.99 17.49
C GLU A 92 21.82 -9.40 17.34
N ALA A 93 22.64 -8.93 18.27
CA ALA A 93 23.85 -9.62 18.72
C ALA A 93 23.90 -9.54 20.25
N ALA A 94 23.00 -10.28 20.88
CA ALA A 94 23.01 -10.54 22.32
C ALA A 94 23.54 -11.96 22.58
N ALA A 95 24.35 -12.04 23.63
CA ALA A 95 24.88 -13.20 24.36
C ALA A 95 26.18 -13.83 23.83
#